data_AF-A0A9Q0W686-F1
#
_entry.id   AF-A0A9Q0W686-F1
#
_cell.length_a   1.000
_cell.length_b   1.000
_cell.length_c   1.000
_cell.angle_alpha   90.00
_cell.angle_beta   90.00
_cell.angle_gamma   90.00
#
_symmetry.space_group_name_H-M   'P 1'
#
loop_
_entity.id
_entity.type
_entity.pdbx_description
1 polymer ?
#
loop_
_entity_poly.entity_id
_entity_poly.type
_entity_poly.pdbx_seq_one_letter_code
_entity_poly.pdbx_strand_id
1 'polypeptide(L)' 'MAKLSDPLVVGRVIGDVIDHFTPKVKMTVTYNSNKQVYNGHELFPSAVTHKPKVEVHG' A
#
# COMPACT_ATOMS: atom_id res chain seq x y z
N MET A 1 -2.14 21.55 12.59
CA MET A 1 -1.43 20.28 12.33
C MET A 1 -2.47 19.30 11.80
N ALA A 2 -2.42 18.90 10.54
CA ALA A 2 -3.31 17.83 10.07
C ALA A 2 -2.96 16.57 10.87
N LYS A 3 -3.94 15.95 11.53
CA LYS A 3 -3.74 14.60 12.08
C LYS A 3 -3.30 13.73 10.90
N LEU A 4 -2.15 13.07 11.01
CA LEU A 4 -1.69 12.08 10.04
C LEU A 4 -2.65 10.89 10.17
N SER A 5 -3.78 10.98 9.48
CA SER A 5 -4.79 9.93 9.47
C SER A 5 -4.23 8.74 8.71
N ASP A 6 -4.29 7.56 9.32
CA ASP A 6 -3.81 6.32 8.71
C ASP A 6 -4.54 6.10 7.37
N PRO A 7 -3.83 6.06 6.23
CA PRO A 7 -4.44 5.93 4.92
C PRO A 7 -5.24 4.63 4.75
N LEU A 8 -4.90 3.56 5.48
CA LEU A 8 -5.66 2.30 5.43
C LEU A 8 -7.00 2.41 6.16
N VAL A 9 -7.09 3.28 7.18
CA VAL A 9 -8.36 3.60 7.86
C VAL A 9 -9.20 4.53 6.99
N VAL A 10 -8.60 5.58 6.41
CA VAL A 10 -9.31 6.53 5.54
C VAL A 10 -9.87 5.83 4.30
N GLY A 11 -9.11 4.91 3.70
CA GLY A 11 -9.54 4.07 2.58
C GLY A 11 -10.45 2.90 2.97
N ARG A 12 -10.82 2.75 4.25
CA ARG A 12 -11.65 1.67 4.82
C ARG A 12 -11.11 0.24 4.65
N VAL A 13 -9.85 0.09 4.23
CA VAL A 13 -9.18 -1.22 4.17
C VAL A 13 -9.13 -1.85 5.57
N ILE A 14 -8.77 -1.06 6.59
CA ILE A 14 -9.00 -1.44 7.97
C ILE A 14 -10.50 -1.28 8.27
N GLY A 15 -11.14 -2.36 8.72
CA GLY A 15 -12.59 -2.46 8.90
C GLY A 15 -13.23 -3.33 7.83
N ASP A 16 -13.04 -3.02 6.54
CA ASP A 16 -13.69 -3.78 5.45
C ASP A 16 -12.89 -5.05 5.08
N VAL A 17 -11.56 -5.02 5.16
CA VAL A 17 -10.69 -6.11 4.68
C VAL A 17 -9.87 -6.74 5.81
N ILE A 18 -9.34 -5.92 6.72
CA ILE A 18 -8.48 -6.36 7.82
C ILE A 18 -8.83 -5.66 9.14
N ASP A 19 -8.48 -6.29 10.26
CA ASP A 19 -8.58 -5.68 11.58
C ASP A 19 -7.52 -4.58 11.79
N HIS A 20 -7.79 -3.70 12.75
CA HIS A 20 -6.82 -2.68 13.14
C HIS A 20 -5.54 -3.33 13.71
N PHE A 21 -4.38 -2.82 13.30
CA PHE A 21 -3.08 -3.35 13.71
C PHE A 21 -2.05 -2.23 13.85
N THR A 22 -0.97 -2.49 14.58
CA THR A 22 0.20 -1.60 14.62
C THR A 22 1.26 -2.14 13.63
N PRO A 23 1.62 -1.40 12.57
CA PRO A 23 2.64 -1.83 11.62
C PRO A 23 3.99 -2.09 12.32
N LYS A 24 4.58 -3.28 12.09
CA LYS A 24 5.89 -3.67 12.65
C LYS A 24 6.99 -3.84 11.61
N VAL A 25 6.60 -4.11 10.36
CA VAL A 25 7.50 -4.50 9.28
C VAL A 25 7.20 -3.60 8.09
N LYS A 26 8.25 -3.05 7.47
CA LYS A 26 8.08 -2.23 6.27
C LYS A 26 7.99 -3.14 5.05
N MET A 27 6.96 -2.93 4.23
CA MET A 27 6.80 -3.61 2.94
C MET A 27 6.82 -2.59 1.81
N THR A 28 7.56 -2.89 0.74
CA THR A 28 7.62 -2.08 -0.47
C THR A 28 7.14 -2.94 -1.64
N VAL A 29 6.13 -2.47 -2.36
CA VAL A 29 5.62 -3.13 -3.57
C VAL A 29 5.90 -2.22 -4.76
N THR A 30 6.55 -2.76 -5.79
CA THR A 30 6.93 -2.01 -6.99
C THR A 30 6.52 -2.78 -8.24
N TYR A 31 5.69 -2.17 -9.08
CA TYR A 31 5.42 -2.64 -10.43
C TYR A 31 6.45 -2.06 -11.39
N ASN A 32 6.94 -2.89 -12.32
CA ASN A 32 8.06 -2.55 -13.19
C ASN A 32 9.28 -2.05 -12.37
N SER A 33 10.27 -1.41 -12.99
CA SER A 33 11.49 -1.01 -12.28
C SER A 33 11.35 0.27 -11.44
N ASN A 34 10.22 0.99 -11.49
CA ASN A 34 10.12 2.32 -10.86
C ASN A 34 8.71 2.77 -10.40
N LYS A 35 7.67 1.93 -10.49
CA LYS A 35 6.31 2.31 -10.04
C LYS A 35 6.00 1.69 -8.69
N GLN A 36 6.39 2.37 -7.62
CA GLN A 36 6.05 1.98 -6.26
C GLN A 36 4.55 2.18 -5.99
N VAL A 37 3.94 1.23 -5.28
CA VAL A 37 2.55 1.32 -4.81
C VAL A 37 2.48 2.19 -3.55
N TYR A 38 1.56 3.14 -3.54
CA TYR A 38 1.25 3.99 -2.39
C TYR A 38 -0.24 3.85 -2.04
N ASN A 39 -0.56 3.83 -0.75
CA ASN A 39 -1.96 3.71 -0.30
C ASN A 39 -2.80 4.87 -0.83
N GLY A 40 -3.93 4.57 -1.46
CA GLY A 40 -4.85 5.56 -2.02
C GLY A 40 -4.47 6.13 -3.38
N HIS A 41 -3.31 5.75 -3.95
CA HIS A 41 -2.94 6.15 -5.31
C HIS A 41 -3.51 5.16 -6.34
N GLU A 42 -4.13 5.71 -7.39
CA GLU A 42 -4.57 4.91 -8.53
C GLU A 42 -3.40 4.49 -9.42
N LEU A 43 -3.52 3.32 -10.01
CA LEU A 43 -2.60 2.80 -11.02
C LEU A 43 -3.39 2.43 -12.27
N PHE A 44 -2.85 2.79 -13.44
CA PHE A 44 -3.44 2.35 -14.70
C PHE A 44 -3.43 0.81 -14.78
N PRO A 45 -4.51 0.16 -15.27
CA PRO A 45 -4.55 -1.28 -15.43
C PRO A 45 -3.38 -1.84 -16.25
N SER A 46 -2.95 -1.11 -17.28
CA SER A 46 -1.79 -1.47 -18.11
C SER A 46 -0.45 -1.47 -17.36
N ALA A 47 -0.36 -0.77 -16.23
CA ALA A 47 0.85 -0.70 -15.41
C ALA A 47 0.97 -1.86 -14.41
N VAL A 48 -0.09 -2.64 -14.20
CA VAL A 48 -0.17 -3.70 -13.18
C VAL A 48 -0.39 -5.11 -13.78
N THR A 49 -0.11 -5.27 -15.07
CA THR A 49 -0.30 -6.53 -15.81
C THR A 49 0.67 -7.63 -15.39
N HIS A 50 1.87 -7.26 -14.95
CA HIS A 50 2.91 -8.20 -14.51
C HIS A 50 3.01 -8.25 -12.99
N LYS A 51 3.52 -9.37 -12.47
CA LYS A 51 3.74 -9.55 -11.03
C LYS A 51 4.73 -8.49 -10.50
N PRO A 52 4.41 -7.79 -9.40
CA PRO A 52 5.30 -6.80 -8.83
C PRO A 52 6.48 -7.44 -8.08
N LYS A 53 7.55 -6.67 -7.90
CA LYS A 53 8.59 -6.95 -6.91
C LYS A 53 8.05 -6.56 -5.53
N VAL A 54 8.19 -7.46 -4.56
CA VAL A 54 7.80 -7.21 -3.17
C VAL A 54 9.02 -7.38 -2.28
N GLU A 55 9.31 -6.36 -1.49
CA GLU A 55 10.41 -6.34 -0.53
C GLU A 55 9.84 -6.19 0.88
N VAL A 56 10.21 -7.12 1.76
CA VAL A 56 9.79 -7.12 3.16
C VAL A 56 11.04 -6.89 4.01
N HIS A 57 11.07 -5.76 4.70
CA HIS A 57 12.20 -5.36 5.54
C HIS A 57 11.98 -5.90 6.96
N GLY A 58 12.84 -6.83 7.40
CA GLY A 58 12.85 -7.39 8.76
C GLY A 58 13.54 -6.52 9.78
#